data_AF-A0A957JEI9-F1
#
_entry.id   AF-A0A957JEI9-F1
#
_cell.length_a   1.000
_cell.length_b   1.000
_cell.length_c   1.000
_cell.angle_alpha   90.00
_cell.angle_beta   90.00
_cell.angle_gamma   90.00
#
_symmetry.space_group_name_H-M   'P 1'
#
loop_
_entity.id
_entity.type
_entity.pdbx_description
1 polymer ?
#
loop_
_entity_poly.entity_id
_entity_poly.type
_entity_poly.pdbx_seq_one_letter_code
_entity_poly.pdbx_strand_id
1 'polypeptide(L)'
;SHNQRAMWFLQQLAPQSSAYNLSVSAPFPYTLDLAALRQSLQTLSDRHASLRTGYTSRAGEPFQVIRPHHPARLHQIDASGWADEQILAQMEAELRRPFDLANDDIWRTLIFSRGANDHLIQIVVHHIAADGLSIWLMLAELDALYQAALKGERLELPPLTSQYLDFVTWQAERLADAAGEQLWSFWQGYLQAYPTLDLPTDFVRPAISTYQGNTESFRIDEATAEQLRALARQHNTTLFTLLASAFALLLGRHANQTDILLATPVLGRGQPEFRQVVGDFVNTLPVRFDLSGAPDLGSLLGRAHKSVASALGHQDWPFGLLVERLAPERDPGRNPIVQAAINLLQPGTLGFDFSRHQAGLSIDARQQEGQFDLALELTESGKALDGRLRYSTDLFTGATAAQIIAQFQHLLTEFLQAADRPVTALPLESVAISQSRLAQFNDTARPLPVGQTFLDLFTAIVANQPDAIALSDNTGSLTYQELDQQSRQLASALQAAGIGAGDLVGLHLERDRAMILLALALWQLGAAYLPLDPNFPAERLAYITEDAACAAVISSVGLATGLRVPAGTRLLHSDQLLANTSDRLPNLPGSQPNELAYVIYTSGSTGQPKGVEIEHGNLFNFL
;
A
#
# COMPACT_ATOMS: atom_id res chain seq x y z
N SER A 1 -24.38 8.57 19.83
CA SER A 1 -24.63 8.38 18.37
C SER A 1 -24.02 7.06 17.91
N HIS A 2 -24.25 6.65 16.66
CA HIS A 2 -23.56 5.48 16.08
C HIS A 2 -22.04 5.69 15.95
N ASN A 3 -21.59 6.91 15.65
CA ASN A 3 -20.17 7.24 15.54
C ASN A 3 -19.45 7.07 16.88
N GLN A 4 -20.03 7.61 17.96
CA GLN A 4 -19.47 7.44 19.30
C GLN A 4 -19.39 5.97 19.75
N ARG A 5 -20.35 5.12 19.35
CA ARG A 5 -20.28 3.68 19.63
C ARG A 5 -19.09 3.03 18.92
N ALA A 6 -18.88 3.36 17.64
CA ALA A 6 -17.74 2.86 16.87
C ALA A 6 -16.40 3.31 17.48
N MET A 7 -16.27 4.58 17.84
CA MET A 7 -15.06 5.10 18.50
C MET A 7 -14.82 4.46 19.87
N TRP A 8 -15.88 4.29 20.67
CA TRP A 8 -15.77 3.60 21.95
C TRP A 8 -15.27 2.17 21.77
N PHE A 9 -15.81 1.43 20.79
CA PHE A 9 -15.37 0.07 20.46
C PHE A 9 -13.89 0.03 20.03
N LEU A 10 -13.44 0.95 19.17
CA LEU A 10 -12.04 1.05 18.78
C LEU A 10 -11.12 1.32 19.97
N GLN A 11 -11.52 2.21 20.90
CA GLN A 11 -10.76 2.46 22.12
C GLN A 11 -10.72 1.23 23.05
N GLN A 12 -11.79 0.43 23.11
CA GLN A 12 -11.77 -0.83 23.87
C GLN A 12 -10.83 -1.88 23.24
N LEU A 13 -10.71 -1.92 21.91
CA LEU A 13 -9.79 -2.83 21.22
C LEU A 13 -8.32 -2.44 21.42
N ALA A 14 -8.02 -1.14 21.44
CA ALA A 14 -6.67 -0.62 21.64
C ALA A 14 -6.64 0.45 22.75
N PRO A 15 -6.73 0.06 24.05
CA PRO A 15 -6.85 1.02 25.17
C PRO A 15 -5.67 1.98 25.33
N GLN A 16 -4.50 1.60 24.79
CA GLN A 16 -3.28 2.41 24.80
C GLN A 16 -3.15 3.32 23.59
N SER A 17 -4.09 3.26 22.64
CA SER A 17 -4.07 4.08 21.44
C SER A 17 -4.39 5.53 21.76
N SER A 18 -3.66 6.43 21.10
CA SER A 18 -3.92 7.87 21.05
C SER A 18 -4.38 8.33 19.66
N ALA A 19 -4.70 7.39 18.76
CA ALA A 19 -5.06 7.70 17.37
C ALA A 19 -6.33 8.57 17.26
N TYR A 20 -7.14 8.65 18.31
CA TYR A 20 -8.34 9.50 18.38
C TYR A 20 -8.22 10.66 19.37
N ASN A 21 -6.99 11.00 19.78
CA ASN A 21 -6.75 12.23 20.52
C ASN A 21 -6.59 13.39 19.53
N LEU A 22 -7.37 14.45 19.74
CA LEU A 22 -7.22 15.72 19.06
C LEU A 22 -6.42 16.68 19.93
N SER A 23 -5.45 17.36 19.35
CA SER A 23 -4.66 18.41 20.00
C SER A 23 -4.65 19.67 19.15
N VAL A 24 -4.88 20.79 19.85
CA VAL A 24 -4.64 22.12 19.32
C VAL A 24 -3.76 22.88 20.29
N SER A 25 -2.84 23.66 19.73
CA SER A 25 -1.93 24.49 20.50
C SER A 25 -1.88 25.90 19.95
N ALA A 26 -1.66 26.88 20.82
CA ALA A 26 -1.51 28.27 20.40
C ALA A 26 -0.56 29.02 21.34
N PRO A 27 0.26 29.94 20.81
CA PRO A 27 0.89 30.97 21.61
C PRO A 27 -0.16 31.80 22.33
N PHE A 28 0.19 32.18 23.54
CA PHE A 28 -0.62 33.00 24.40
C PHE A 28 0.25 34.17 24.89
N PRO A 29 0.46 35.20 24.05
CA PRO A 29 1.44 36.26 24.27
C PRO A 29 0.92 37.37 25.21
N TYR A 30 0.04 37.02 26.14
CA TYR A 30 -0.63 37.95 27.05
C TYR A 30 -0.16 37.73 28.49
N THR A 31 -0.34 38.75 29.33
CA THR A 31 -0.26 38.56 30.78
C THR A 31 -1.29 37.50 31.17
N LEU A 32 -0.81 36.40 31.74
CA LEU A 32 -1.66 35.26 32.07
C LEU A 32 -2.42 35.53 33.37
N ASP A 33 -3.74 35.72 33.27
CA ASP A 33 -4.64 35.64 34.41
C ASP A 33 -5.22 34.22 34.51
N LEU A 34 -4.60 33.41 35.37
CA LEU A 34 -5.03 32.02 35.60
C LEU A 34 -6.44 31.91 36.17
N ALA A 35 -6.90 32.90 36.94
CA ALA A 35 -8.24 32.84 37.53
C ALA A 35 -9.30 33.09 36.44
N ALA A 36 -9.08 34.12 35.61
CA ALA A 36 -9.92 34.39 34.44
C ALA A 36 -9.96 33.19 33.50
N LEU A 37 -8.81 32.59 33.18
CA LEU A 37 -8.75 31.46 32.26
C LEU A 37 -9.43 30.20 32.82
N ARG A 38 -9.24 29.88 34.10
CA ARG A 38 -9.97 28.78 34.75
C ARG A 38 -11.49 29.00 34.71
N GLN A 39 -11.93 30.23 34.95
CA GLN A 39 -13.35 30.58 34.86
C GLN A 39 -13.90 30.42 33.43
N SER A 40 -13.14 30.84 32.41
CA SER A 40 -13.52 30.68 31.01
C SER A 40 -13.61 29.21 30.60
N LEU A 41 -12.62 28.39 30.98
CA LEU A 41 -12.63 26.94 30.76
C LEU A 41 -13.82 26.26 31.46
N GLN A 42 -14.12 26.66 32.71
CA GLN A 42 -15.26 26.13 33.44
C GLN A 42 -16.59 26.47 32.75
N THR A 43 -16.73 27.72 32.29
CA THR A 43 -17.92 28.18 31.56
C THR A 43 -18.13 27.38 30.27
N LEU A 44 -17.04 27.08 29.56
CA LEU A 44 -17.08 26.23 28.36
C LEU A 44 -17.54 24.80 28.70
N SER A 45 -17.01 24.21 29.77
CA SER A 45 -17.38 22.87 30.24
C SER A 45 -18.86 22.79 30.68
N ASP A 46 -19.37 23.83 31.33
CA ASP A 46 -20.76 23.87 31.80
C ASP A 46 -21.73 24.05 30.61
N ARG A 47 -21.35 24.89 29.63
CA ARG A 47 -22.13 25.19 28.41
C ARG A 47 -22.31 23.98 27.50
N HIS A 48 -21.25 23.19 27.29
CA HIS A 48 -21.25 22.05 26.36
C HIS A 48 -21.28 20.73 27.11
N ALA A 49 -22.44 20.05 27.10
CA ALA A 49 -22.61 18.78 27.82
C ALA A 49 -21.59 17.70 27.40
N SER A 50 -21.16 17.69 26.14
CA SER A 50 -20.18 16.74 25.59
C SER A 50 -18.83 16.77 26.33
N LEU A 51 -18.39 17.94 26.84
CA LEU A 51 -17.13 18.10 27.56
C LEU A 51 -17.16 17.55 28.99
N ARG A 52 -18.35 17.28 29.52
CA ARG A 52 -18.59 16.73 30.87
C ARG A 52 -19.29 15.36 30.81
N THR A 53 -19.18 14.68 29.67
CA THR A 53 -19.74 13.35 29.43
C THR A 53 -18.68 12.27 29.55
N GLY A 54 -18.92 11.28 30.40
CA GLY A 54 -18.16 10.02 30.44
C GLY A 54 -18.87 8.92 29.64
N TYR A 55 -18.11 7.92 29.20
CA TYR A 55 -18.59 6.79 28.38
C TYR A 55 -18.26 5.47 29.08
N THR A 56 -19.29 4.77 29.53
CA THR A 56 -19.16 3.53 30.30
C THR A 56 -20.02 2.43 29.68
N SER A 57 -19.97 1.21 30.21
CA SER A 57 -20.75 0.07 29.71
C SER A 57 -21.62 -0.56 30.79
N ARG A 58 -22.82 -0.99 30.40
CA ARG A 58 -23.75 -1.74 31.26
C ARG A 58 -24.22 -2.96 30.50
N ALA A 59 -23.96 -4.15 31.05
CA ALA A 59 -24.25 -5.42 30.41
C ALA A 59 -23.66 -5.55 28.99
N GLY A 60 -22.46 -4.99 28.77
CA GLY A 60 -21.77 -5.02 27.47
C GLY A 60 -22.15 -3.89 26.52
N GLU A 61 -23.21 -3.12 26.81
CA GLU A 61 -23.66 -2.02 25.94
C GLU A 61 -23.10 -0.67 26.41
N PRO A 62 -22.54 0.16 25.50
CA PRO A 62 -22.02 1.48 25.85
C PRO A 62 -23.14 2.50 26.12
N PHE A 63 -22.96 3.34 27.14
CA PHE A 63 -23.85 4.45 27.46
C PHE A 63 -23.09 5.69 27.94
N GLN A 64 -23.72 6.86 27.75
CA GLN A 64 -23.19 8.16 28.15
C GLN A 64 -23.68 8.55 29.55
N VAL A 65 -22.78 9.16 30.33
CA VAL A 65 -23.09 9.75 31.64
C VAL A 65 -22.71 11.22 31.60
N ILE A 66 -23.72 12.08 31.47
CA ILE A 66 -23.55 13.53 31.50
C ILE A 66 -23.49 13.97 32.96
N ARG A 67 -22.34 14.45 33.42
CA ARG A 67 -22.17 14.94 34.80
C ARG A 67 -22.78 16.34 34.92
N PRO A 68 -23.65 16.64 35.91
CA PRO A 68 -24.28 17.96 36.04
C PRO A 68 -23.27 19.12 36.12
N HIS A 69 -22.14 18.87 36.78
CA HIS A 69 -21.00 19.76 36.83
C HIS A 69 -19.72 18.92 36.80
N HIS A 70 -18.71 19.41 36.09
CA HIS A 70 -17.39 18.82 36.03
C HIS A 70 -16.35 19.95 36.06
N PRO A 71 -15.43 19.96 37.04
CA PRO A 71 -14.36 20.94 37.07
C PRO A 71 -13.49 20.85 35.82
N ALA A 72 -13.30 21.96 35.11
CA ALA A 72 -12.35 22.04 34.00
C ALA A 72 -10.92 22.11 34.57
N ARG A 73 -10.08 21.13 34.21
CA ARG A 73 -8.69 21.08 34.69
C ARG A 73 -7.76 21.90 33.82
N LEU A 74 -6.96 22.73 34.49
CA LEU A 74 -5.86 23.47 33.90
C LEU A 74 -4.55 23.10 34.61
N HIS A 75 -3.62 22.54 33.85
CA HIS A 75 -2.27 22.21 34.32
C HIS A 75 -1.29 23.28 33.86
N GLN A 76 -0.73 24.03 34.79
CA GLN A 76 0.35 24.97 34.50
C GLN A 76 1.70 24.29 34.70
N ILE A 77 2.58 24.43 33.71
CA ILE A 77 3.95 23.93 33.70
C ILE A 77 4.88 25.14 33.66
N ASP A 78 5.80 25.21 34.62
CA ASP A 78 6.92 26.15 34.56
C ASP A 78 7.91 25.67 33.50
N ALA A 79 7.95 26.40 32.38
CA ALA A 79 8.80 26.14 31.23
C ALA A 79 9.84 27.26 31.03
N SER A 80 10.09 28.10 32.05
CA SER A 80 10.99 29.26 31.98
C SER A 80 12.43 28.93 31.57
N GLY A 81 12.87 27.69 31.82
CA GLY A 81 14.18 27.19 31.40
C GLY A 81 14.15 26.14 30.28
N TRP A 82 12.99 25.91 29.64
CA TRP A 82 12.84 24.87 28.63
C TRP A 82 13.17 25.42 27.24
N ALA A 83 13.88 24.63 26.45
CA ALA A 83 13.99 24.84 25.01
C ALA A 83 12.68 24.46 24.31
N ASP A 84 12.46 24.98 23.10
CA ASP A 84 11.25 24.73 22.31
C ASP A 84 11.06 23.23 22.05
N GLU A 85 12.15 22.48 21.85
CA GLU A 85 12.13 21.04 21.65
C GLU A 85 11.59 20.29 22.87
N GLN A 86 11.85 20.78 24.09
CA GLN A 86 11.34 20.16 25.32
C GLN A 86 9.84 20.38 25.47
N ILE A 87 9.36 21.58 25.10
CA ILE A 87 7.92 21.90 25.11
C ILE A 87 7.21 21.03 24.08
N LEU A 88 7.72 20.95 22.86
CA LEU A 88 7.17 20.12 21.79
C LEU A 88 7.13 18.63 22.20
N ALA A 89 8.21 18.11 22.79
CA ALA A 89 8.25 16.74 23.27
C ALA A 89 7.21 16.47 24.38
N GLN A 90 7.00 17.42 25.30
CA GLN A 90 5.98 17.29 26.34
C GLN A 90 4.57 17.38 25.78
N MET A 91 4.32 18.26 24.81
CA MET A 91 3.03 18.36 24.13
C MET A 91 2.70 17.07 23.36
N GLU A 92 3.69 16.50 22.68
CA GLU A 92 3.57 15.23 21.97
C GLU A 92 3.32 14.08 22.95
N ALA A 93 3.99 14.07 24.11
CA ALA A 93 3.74 13.09 25.17
C ALA A 93 2.31 13.18 25.72
N GLU A 94 1.77 14.38 25.90
CA GLU A 94 0.40 14.58 26.37
C GLU A 94 -0.65 14.22 25.32
N LEU A 95 -0.39 14.52 24.05
CA LEU A 95 -1.19 14.06 22.92
C LEU A 95 -1.20 12.52 22.84
N ARG A 96 -0.07 11.86 23.08
CA ARG A 96 0.06 10.39 23.04
C ARG A 96 -0.47 9.68 24.29
N ARG A 97 -0.71 10.39 25.38
CA ARG A 97 -1.27 9.78 26.59
C ARG A 97 -2.73 9.35 26.33
N PRO A 98 -3.09 8.07 26.52
CA PRO A 98 -4.45 7.58 26.26
C PRO A 98 -5.46 8.15 27.25
N PHE A 99 -6.74 8.14 26.86
CA PHE A 99 -7.87 8.46 27.74
C PHE A 99 -8.59 7.18 28.18
N ASP A 100 -8.87 7.06 29.47
CA ASP A 100 -9.92 6.17 29.97
C ASP A 100 -11.28 6.85 29.82
N LEU A 101 -12.03 6.47 28.78
CA LEU A 101 -13.31 7.10 28.44
C LEU A 101 -14.36 7.03 29.58
N ALA A 102 -14.21 6.10 30.53
CA ALA A 102 -15.15 5.94 31.64
C ALA A 102 -14.81 6.86 32.83
N ASN A 103 -13.52 7.03 33.11
CA ASN A 103 -13.05 7.63 34.36
C ASN A 103 -12.33 8.97 34.21
N ASP A 104 -11.70 9.21 33.06
CA ASP A 104 -10.95 10.44 32.82
C ASP A 104 -11.86 11.62 32.42
N ASP A 105 -11.34 12.83 32.63
CA ASP A 105 -11.85 14.03 32.00
C ASP A 105 -11.60 13.89 30.50
N ILE A 106 -12.64 14.02 29.66
CA ILE A 106 -12.53 13.72 28.21
C ILE A 106 -11.68 14.73 27.44
N TRP A 107 -11.22 15.77 28.13
CA TRP A 107 -10.35 16.81 27.63
C TRP A 107 -9.46 17.35 28.77
N ARG A 108 -8.34 17.95 28.40
CA ARG A 108 -7.35 18.52 29.33
C ARG A 108 -6.69 19.74 28.71
N THR A 109 -6.36 20.71 29.56
CA THR A 109 -5.69 21.95 29.15
C THR A 109 -4.35 22.07 29.87
N LEU A 110 -3.31 22.37 29.10
CA LEU A 110 -1.97 22.65 29.59
C LEU A 110 -1.56 24.07 29.22
N ILE A 111 -0.83 24.72 30.13
CA ILE A 111 -0.15 25.99 29.86
C ILE A 111 1.31 25.84 30.21
N PHE A 112 2.17 26.10 29.22
CA PHE A 112 3.61 26.21 29.40
C PHE A 112 3.95 27.68 29.58
N SER A 113 4.47 28.07 30.75
CA SER A 113 4.85 29.44 31.06
C SER A 113 6.36 29.61 30.93
N ARG A 114 6.83 30.39 29.94
CA ARG A 114 8.25 30.72 29.73
C ARG A 114 8.66 32.06 30.35
N GLY A 115 7.68 32.91 30.68
CA GLY A 115 7.90 34.21 31.29
C GLY A 115 6.58 34.91 31.61
N ALA A 116 6.62 36.22 31.88
CA ALA A 116 5.43 36.97 32.25
C ALA A 116 4.37 37.03 31.12
N ASN A 117 4.82 37.17 29.87
CA ASN A 117 3.95 37.35 28.68
C ASN A 117 4.26 36.33 27.58
N ASP A 118 4.86 35.20 27.96
CA ASP A 118 5.28 34.18 27.01
C ASP A 118 4.78 32.83 27.49
N HIS A 119 3.64 32.43 26.92
CA HIS A 119 2.94 31.21 27.28
C HIS A 119 2.53 30.45 26.02
N LEU A 120 2.39 29.14 26.15
CA LEU A 120 1.78 28.28 25.14
C LEU A 120 0.63 27.53 25.79
N ILE A 121 -0.55 27.56 25.19
CA ILE A 121 -1.69 26.73 25.60
C ILE A 121 -1.81 25.51 24.70
N GLN A 122 -2.06 24.35 25.29
CA GLN A 122 -2.43 23.13 24.58
C GLN A 122 -3.76 22.62 25.12
N ILE A 123 -4.68 22.28 24.24
CA ILE A 123 -5.93 21.60 24.57
C ILE A 123 -5.92 20.26 23.87
N VAL A 124 -6.05 19.19 24.67
CA VAL A 124 -6.17 17.82 24.17
C VAL A 124 -7.55 17.29 24.52
N VAL A 125 -8.28 16.73 23.56
CA VAL A 125 -9.63 16.16 23.76
C VAL A 125 -9.75 14.85 22.99
N HIS A 126 -10.47 13.89 23.54
CA HIS A 126 -10.78 12.67 22.81
C HIS A 126 -11.85 12.95 21.76
N HIS A 127 -11.65 12.47 20.54
CA HIS A 127 -12.48 12.78 19.37
C HIS A 127 -13.94 12.30 19.51
N ILE A 128 -14.23 11.40 20.45
CA ILE A 128 -15.60 10.98 20.83
C ILE A 128 -16.47 12.14 21.38
N ALA A 129 -15.84 13.17 21.94
CA ALA A 129 -16.50 14.32 22.56
C ALA A 129 -16.45 15.59 21.70
N ALA A 130 -15.55 15.66 20.72
CA ALA A 130 -15.37 16.82 19.87
C ALA A 130 -14.76 16.38 18.52
N ASP A 131 -15.28 16.92 17.44
CA ASP A 131 -14.66 16.84 16.11
C ASP A 131 -13.83 18.09 15.77
N GLY A 132 -13.22 18.12 14.59
CA GLY A 132 -12.39 19.24 14.14
C GLY A 132 -13.09 20.60 14.20
N LEU A 133 -14.37 20.69 13.86
CA LEU A 133 -15.13 21.96 13.95
C LEU A 133 -15.43 22.34 15.41
N SER A 134 -15.68 21.34 16.26
CA SER A 134 -15.90 21.55 17.69
C SER A 134 -14.68 22.16 18.37
N ILE A 135 -13.46 21.76 18.00
CA ILE A 135 -12.22 22.37 18.50
C ILE A 135 -12.20 23.88 18.22
N TRP A 136 -12.58 24.28 17.00
CA TRP A 136 -12.61 25.69 16.62
C TRP A 136 -13.66 26.49 17.39
N LEU A 137 -14.85 25.93 17.57
CA LEU A 137 -15.91 26.54 18.38
C LEU A 137 -15.44 26.75 19.82
N MET A 138 -14.79 25.74 20.40
CA MET A 138 -14.24 25.80 21.76
C MET A 138 -13.22 26.93 21.89
N LEU A 139 -12.30 27.07 20.93
CA LEU A 139 -11.28 28.11 20.96
C LEU A 139 -11.86 29.52 20.80
N ALA A 140 -12.81 29.72 19.89
CA ALA A 140 -13.45 31.00 19.66
C ALA A 140 -14.27 31.45 20.88
N GLU A 141 -15.01 30.54 21.50
CA GLU A 141 -15.74 30.83 22.75
C GLU A 141 -14.78 31.07 23.92
N LEU A 142 -13.70 30.30 24.02
CA LEU A 142 -12.70 30.46 25.08
C LEU A 142 -12.03 31.85 25.03
N ASP A 143 -11.63 32.31 23.84
CA ASP A 143 -11.05 33.64 23.67
C ASP A 143 -12.05 34.74 24.09
N ALA A 144 -13.29 34.68 23.57
CA ALA A 144 -14.31 35.66 23.90
C ALA A 144 -14.60 35.72 25.42
N LEU A 145 -14.71 34.56 26.07
CA LEU A 145 -14.92 34.45 27.51
C LEU A 145 -13.72 34.99 28.30
N TYR A 146 -12.49 34.71 27.86
CA TYR A 146 -11.28 35.16 28.53
C TYR A 146 -11.11 36.68 28.43
N GLN A 147 -11.33 37.27 27.26
CA GLN A 147 -11.25 38.72 27.05
C GLN A 147 -12.27 39.49 27.90
N ALA A 148 -13.47 38.95 28.10
CA ALA A 148 -14.46 39.53 28.99
C ALA A 148 -14.05 39.42 30.47
N ALA A 149 -13.56 38.23 30.88
CA ALA A 149 -13.09 38.00 32.24
C ALA A 149 -11.93 38.94 32.63
N LEU A 150 -11.00 39.22 31.70
CA LEU A 150 -9.92 40.20 31.91
C LEU A 150 -10.42 41.63 32.18
N LYS A 151 -11.60 41.99 31.67
CA LYS A 151 -12.23 43.30 31.92
C LYS A 151 -13.08 43.31 33.19
N GLY A 152 -13.18 42.18 33.90
CA GLY A 152 -14.14 42.00 34.98
C GLY A 152 -15.60 41.95 34.51
N GLU A 153 -15.82 41.72 33.21
CA GLU A 153 -17.15 41.64 32.60
C GLU A 153 -17.62 40.18 32.56
N ARG A 154 -18.93 39.97 32.72
CA ARG A 154 -19.55 38.67 32.46
C ARG A 154 -20.08 38.67 31.03
N LEU A 155 -19.46 37.88 30.15
CA LEU A 155 -19.98 37.64 28.81
C LEU A 155 -21.05 36.56 28.85
N GLU A 156 -22.25 36.88 28.37
CA GLU A 156 -23.27 35.87 28.07
C GLU A 156 -23.19 35.51 26.59
N LEU A 157 -22.72 34.29 26.30
CA LEU A 157 -22.76 33.74 24.96
C LEU A 157 -24.21 33.48 24.53
N PRO A 158 -24.55 33.58 23.23
CA PRO A 158 -25.88 33.23 22.74
C PRO A 158 -26.31 31.84 23.25
N PRO A 159 -27.56 31.67 23.74
CA PRO A 159 -27.99 30.39 24.29
C PRO A 159 -27.96 29.31 23.21
N LEU A 160 -27.52 28.10 23.59
CA LEU A 160 -27.63 26.93 22.71
C LEU A 160 -29.08 26.47 22.68
N THR A 161 -29.64 26.30 21.48
CA THR A 161 -31.00 25.74 21.29
C THR A 161 -31.04 24.23 21.43
N SER A 162 -29.88 23.57 21.34
CA SER A 162 -29.74 22.11 21.36
C SER A 162 -28.41 21.70 22.00
N GLN A 163 -28.34 20.45 22.43
CA GLN A 163 -27.17 19.76 22.93
C GLN A 163 -26.86 18.55 22.03
N TYR A 164 -25.69 17.95 22.19
CA TYR A 164 -25.30 16.79 21.39
C TYR A 164 -26.26 15.60 21.56
N LEU A 165 -26.86 15.44 22.75
CA LEU A 165 -27.87 14.40 22.98
C LEU A 165 -29.10 14.57 22.08
N ASP A 166 -29.49 15.81 21.75
CA ASP A 166 -30.60 16.07 20.83
C ASP A 166 -30.26 15.63 19.41
N PHE A 167 -29.00 15.79 18.98
CA PHE A 167 -28.50 15.22 17.72
C PHE A 167 -28.55 13.69 17.72
N VAL A 168 -28.21 13.04 18.83
CA VAL A 168 -28.31 11.57 18.95
C VAL A 168 -29.75 11.10 18.76
N THR A 169 -30.71 11.79 19.39
CA THR A 169 -32.14 11.50 19.24
C THR A 169 -32.61 11.72 17.81
N TRP A 170 -32.27 12.88 17.22
CA TRP A 170 -32.58 13.22 15.83
C TRP A 170 -32.02 12.17 14.85
N GLN A 171 -30.77 11.73 15.02
CA GLN A 171 -30.15 10.71 14.18
C GLN A 171 -30.91 9.38 14.29
N ALA A 172 -31.31 8.97 15.50
CA ALA A 172 -32.05 7.73 15.70
C ALA A 172 -33.43 7.78 15.02
N GLU A 173 -34.15 8.89 15.12
CA GLU A 173 -35.45 9.09 14.45
C GLU A 173 -35.31 9.09 12.93
N ARG A 174 -34.29 9.78 12.41
CA ARG A 174 -33.97 9.86 10.97
C ARG A 174 -33.68 8.51 10.35
N LEU A 175 -33.11 7.58 11.10
CA LEU A 175 -32.75 6.23 10.63
C LEU A 175 -33.88 5.21 10.79
N ALA A 176 -34.89 5.50 11.61
CA ALA A 176 -35.99 4.58 11.91
C ALA A 176 -37.15 4.66 10.90
N ASP A 177 -37.21 5.71 10.09
CA ASP A 177 -38.30 5.96 9.15
C ASP A 177 -38.02 5.39 7.74
N ALA A 178 -38.96 5.61 6.81
CA ALA A 178 -38.83 5.16 5.42
C ALA A 178 -37.63 5.80 4.70
N ALA A 179 -37.18 6.98 5.11
CA ALA A 179 -36.03 7.62 4.52
C ALA A 179 -34.72 7.02 5.03
N GLY A 180 -34.68 6.53 6.28
CA GLY A 180 -33.62 5.64 6.76
C GLY A 180 -33.46 4.40 5.89
N GLU A 181 -34.56 3.74 5.52
CA GLU A 181 -34.51 2.55 4.64
C GLU A 181 -34.03 2.88 3.22
N GLN A 182 -34.37 4.07 2.70
CA GLN A 182 -33.84 4.56 1.42
C GLN A 182 -32.33 4.79 1.46
N LEU A 183 -31.82 5.40 2.55
CA LEU A 183 -30.38 5.56 2.78
C LEU A 183 -29.67 4.20 2.80
N TRP A 184 -30.23 3.23 3.53
CA TRP A 184 -29.68 1.87 3.58
C TRP A 184 -29.66 1.19 2.21
N SER A 185 -30.78 1.24 1.49
CA SER A 185 -30.91 0.63 0.15
C SER A 185 -29.86 1.18 -0.83
N PHE A 186 -29.60 2.49 -0.79
CA PHE A 186 -28.53 3.10 -1.57
C PHE A 186 -27.17 2.49 -1.21
N TRP A 187 -26.79 2.51 0.07
CA TRP A 187 -25.47 2.06 0.52
C TRP A 187 -25.25 0.56 0.29
N GLN A 188 -26.28 -0.26 0.49
CA GLN A 188 -26.24 -1.69 0.22
C GLN A 188 -25.94 -1.99 -1.26
N GLY A 189 -26.59 -1.27 -2.18
CA GLY A 189 -26.31 -1.41 -3.62
C GLY A 189 -24.97 -0.81 -4.03
N TYR A 190 -24.65 0.38 -3.53
CA TYR A 190 -23.44 1.13 -3.87
C TYR A 190 -22.15 0.42 -3.43
N LEU A 191 -22.17 -0.25 -2.28
CA LEU A 191 -21.07 -1.06 -1.75
C LEU A 191 -21.22 -2.55 -2.05
N GLN A 192 -22.09 -2.94 -2.99
CA GLN A 192 -22.11 -4.31 -3.45
C GLN A 192 -20.74 -4.67 -4.06
N ALA A 193 -20.17 -5.78 -3.59
CA ALA A 193 -18.86 -6.27 -4.00
C ALA A 193 -17.77 -5.18 -3.90
N TYR A 194 -17.73 -4.45 -2.78
CA TYR A 194 -16.70 -3.45 -2.54
C TYR A 194 -15.28 -4.07 -2.60
N PRO A 195 -14.29 -3.36 -3.19
CA PRO A 195 -12.92 -3.84 -3.26
C PRO A 195 -12.21 -3.67 -1.91
N THR A 196 -11.24 -4.56 -1.63
CA THR A 196 -10.24 -4.33 -0.58
C THR A 196 -8.99 -3.77 -1.24
N LEU A 197 -8.51 -2.62 -0.78
CA LEU A 197 -7.30 -2.01 -1.30
C LEU A 197 -6.08 -2.84 -0.88
N ASP A 198 -5.29 -3.29 -1.86
CA ASP A 198 -4.12 -4.13 -1.62
C ASP A 198 -2.85 -3.47 -2.16
N LEU A 199 -2.22 -2.67 -1.31
CA LEU A 199 -1.01 -1.94 -1.67
C LEU A 199 0.25 -2.79 -1.43
N PRO A 200 1.28 -2.65 -2.28
CA PRO A 200 2.62 -3.11 -1.91
C PRO A 200 3.08 -2.34 -0.67
N THR A 201 3.58 -3.07 0.33
CA THR A 201 4.00 -2.54 1.63
C THR A 201 5.45 -2.91 1.90
N ASP A 202 6.14 -2.10 2.71
CA ASP A 202 7.53 -2.34 3.09
C ASP A 202 7.66 -3.45 4.14
N PHE A 203 6.60 -3.63 4.93
CA PHE A 203 6.53 -4.58 6.03
C PHE A 203 5.29 -5.47 5.91
N VAL A 204 5.39 -6.69 6.47
CA VAL A 204 4.25 -7.60 6.55
C VAL A 204 3.20 -7.03 7.50
N ARG A 205 1.96 -6.89 7.03
CA ARG A 205 0.83 -6.41 7.84
C ARG A 205 0.69 -7.25 9.12
N PRO A 206 0.61 -6.63 10.30
CA PRO A 206 0.38 -7.35 11.55
C PRO A 206 -1.07 -7.86 11.63
N ALA A 207 -1.28 -8.94 12.41
CA ALA A 207 -2.61 -9.51 12.61
C ALA A 207 -3.59 -8.56 13.34
N ILE A 208 -3.06 -7.60 14.09
CA ILE A 208 -3.82 -6.54 14.77
C ILE A 208 -3.06 -5.23 14.52
N SER A 209 -3.76 -4.21 14.04
CA SER A 209 -3.16 -2.88 13.84
C SER A 209 -2.66 -2.29 15.15
N THR A 210 -1.45 -1.73 15.14
CA THR A 210 -0.93 -1.01 16.32
C THR A 210 -1.47 0.42 16.43
N TYR A 211 -2.11 0.91 15.36
CA TYR A 211 -2.50 2.32 15.19
C TYR A 211 -1.34 3.30 15.34
N GLN A 212 -0.10 2.83 15.16
CA GLN A 212 1.06 3.70 15.05
C GLN A 212 1.17 4.23 13.63
N GLY A 213 1.58 5.48 13.51
CA GLY A 213 1.85 6.06 12.22
C GLY A 213 2.87 7.17 12.31
N ASN A 214 3.11 7.78 11.16
CA ASN A 214 3.94 8.95 11.01
C ASN A 214 3.38 9.79 9.85
N THR A 215 3.91 11.00 9.68
CA THR A 215 3.39 11.99 8.74
C THR A 215 4.52 12.58 7.90
N GLU A 216 4.39 12.51 6.58
CA GLU A 216 5.22 13.28 5.64
C GLU A 216 4.44 14.50 5.14
N SER A 217 5.07 15.67 5.18
CA SER A 217 4.45 16.94 4.75
C SER A 217 4.98 17.38 3.39
N PHE A 218 4.12 18.02 2.59
CA PHE A 218 4.48 18.59 1.30
C PHE A 218 3.67 19.85 1.01
N ARG A 219 4.03 20.55 -0.05
CA ARG A 219 3.33 21.77 -0.48
C ARG A 219 3.10 21.76 -1.98
N ILE A 220 1.93 22.21 -2.39
CA ILE A 220 1.61 22.55 -3.78
C ILE A 220 1.60 24.08 -3.84
N ASP A 221 2.45 24.64 -4.69
CA ASP A 221 2.58 26.09 -4.83
C ASP A 221 1.29 26.76 -5.35
N GLU A 222 1.24 28.09 -5.22
CA GLU A 222 0.09 28.90 -5.65
C GLU A 222 -0.25 28.73 -7.13
N ALA A 223 0.75 28.70 -8.02
CA ALA A 223 0.53 28.63 -9.45
C ALA A 223 -0.08 27.29 -9.86
N THR A 224 0.47 26.19 -9.34
CA THR A 224 -0.04 24.84 -9.55
C THR A 224 -1.44 24.70 -8.98
N ALA A 225 -1.68 25.17 -7.74
CA ALA A 225 -2.99 25.10 -7.10
C ALA A 225 -4.06 25.91 -7.85
N GLU A 226 -3.73 27.07 -8.40
CA GLU A 226 -4.63 27.86 -9.23
C GLU A 226 -4.99 27.15 -10.54
N GLN A 227 -4.02 26.54 -11.21
CA GLN A 227 -4.23 25.76 -12.43
C GLN A 227 -5.12 24.53 -12.15
N LEU A 228 -4.92 23.82 -11.04
CA LEU A 228 -5.76 22.69 -10.64
C LEU A 228 -7.21 23.12 -10.36
N ARG A 229 -7.41 24.28 -9.70
CA ARG A 229 -8.75 24.86 -9.51
C ARG A 229 -9.41 25.22 -10.84
N ALA A 230 -8.64 25.77 -11.79
CA ALA A 230 -9.15 26.07 -13.13
C ALA A 230 -9.54 24.80 -13.91
N LEU A 231 -8.71 23.76 -13.85
CA LEU A 231 -8.97 22.46 -14.46
C LEU A 231 -10.22 21.80 -13.89
N ALA A 232 -10.39 21.81 -12.56
CA ALA A 232 -11.60 21.32 -11.92
C ALA A 232 -12.86 22.05 -12.43
N ARG A 233 -12.81 23.38 -12.54
CA ARG A 233 -13.92 24.18 -13.11
C ARG A 233 -14.19 23.84 -14.57
N GLN A 234 -13.16 23.66 -15.39
CA GLN A 234 -13.30 23.30 -16.81
C GLN A 234 -14.06 21.96 -16.99
N HIS A 235 -13.85 21.01 -16.09
CA HIS A 235 -14.54 19.72 -16.08
C HIS A 235 -15.84 19.70 -15.23
N ASN A 236 -16.35 20.87 -14.83
CA ASN A 236 -17.55 21.01 -13.99
C ASN A 236 -17.51 20.17 -12.70
N THR A 237 -16.34 20.15 -12.04
CA THR A 237 -16.12 19.41 -10.80
C THR A 237 -15.44 20.28 -9.75
N THR A 238 -15.20 19.72 -8.57
CA THR A 238 -14.55 20.41 -7.45
C THR A 238 -13.06 20.11 -7.39
N LEU A 239 -12.29 20.99 -6.74
CA LEU A 239 -10.88 20.72 -6.44
C LEU A 239 -10.71 19.42 -5.66
N PHE A 240 -11.59 19.16 -4.68
CA PHE A 240 -11.60 17.90 -3.93
C PHE A 240 -11.73 16.68 -4.85
N THR A 241 -12.71 16.68 -5.76
CA THR A 241 -12.93 15.56 -6.69
C THR A 241 -11.72 15.32 -7.57
N LEU A 242 -11.05 16.38 -8.04
CA LEU A 242 -9.83 16.27 -8.84
C LEU A 242 -8.69 15.64 -8.04
N LEU A 243 -8.40 16.15 -6.83
CA LEU A 243 -7.36 15.63 -5.96
C LEU A 243 -7.62 14.17 -5.55
N ALA A 244 -8.87 13.85 -5.21
CA ALA A 244 -9.29 12.49 -4.87
C ALA A 244 -9.17 11.53 -6.05
N SER A 245 -9.48 11.98 -7.27
CA SER A 245 -9.30 11.18 -8.48
C SER A 245 -7.83 10.91 -8.78
N ALA A 246 -6.95 11.90 -8.59
CA ALA A 246 -5.51 11.72 -8.73
C ALA A 246 -4.97 10.73 -7.67
N PHE A 247 -5.40 10.85 -6.42
CA PHE A 247 -4.99 9.94 -5.36
C PHE A 247 -5.50 8.52 -5.59
N ALA A 248 -6.78 8.35 -5.95
CA ALA A 248 -7.35 7.04 -6.29
C ALA A 248 -6.63 6.40 -7.49
N LEU A 249 -6.31 7.18 -8.53
CA LEU A 249 -5.54 6.70 -9.67
C LEU A 249 -4.14 6.24 -9.24
N LEU A 250 -3.44 7.01 -8.42
CA LEU A 250 -2.13 6.62 -7.88
C LEU A 250 -2.20 5.30 -7.11
N LEU A 251 -3.16 5.17 -6.18
CA LEU A 251 -3.33 3.94 -5.41
C LEU A 251 -3.71 2.76 -6.29
N GLY A 252 -4.60 2.95 -7.26
CA GLY A 252 -4.96 1.91 -8.23
C GLY A 252 -3.79 1.44 -9.08
N ARG A 253 -2.85 2.34 -9.43
CA ARG A 253 -1.62 1.97 -10.14
C ARG A 253 -0.67 1.13 -9.28
N HIS A 254 -0.55 1.43 -8.00
CA HIS A 254 0.26 0.65 -7.05
C HIS A 254 -0.36 -0.71 -6.74
N ALA A 255 -1.67 -0.74 -6.51
CA ALA A 255 -2.40 -1.96 -6.18
C ALA A 255 -2.75 -2.84 -7.41
N ASN A 256 -2.50 -2.33 -8.63
CA ASN A 256 -2.99 -2.91 -9.88
C ASN A 256 -4.52 -3.17 -9.86
N GLN A 257 -5.26 -2.21 -9.32
CA GLN A 257 -6.72 -2.25 -9.13
C GLN A 257 -7.39 -1.11 -9.88
N THR A 258 -8.57 -1.36 -10.44
CA THR A 258 -9.36 -0.36 -11.16
C THR A 258 -10.55 0.17 -10.38
N ASP A 259 -10.81 -0.35 -9.20
CA ASP A 259 -11.93 0.05 -8.35
C ASP A 259 -11.38 0.36 -6.96
N ILE A 260 -11.49 1.61 -6.55
CA ILE A 260 -10.83 2.14 -5.35
C ILE A 260 -11.87 2.82 -4.48
N LEU A 261 -11.93 2.44 -3.20
CA LEU A 261 -12.72 3.16 -2.20
C LEU A 261 -11.79 4.02 -1.33
N LEU A 262 -12.14 5.31 -1.21
CA LEU A 262 -11.48 6.23 -0.29
C LEU A 262 -12.46 6.68 0.79
N ALA A 263 -12.01 6.66 2.03
CA ALA A 263 -12.70 7.28 3.14
C ALA A 263 -12.66 8.81 3.01
N THR A 264 -13.82 9.46 2.99
CA THR A 264 -13.93 10.92 2.95
C THR A 264 -14.73 11.40 4.17
N PRO A 265 -14.12 12.13 5.12
CA PRO A 265 -14.85 12.67 6.26
C PRO A 265 -15.77 13.82 5.82
N VAL A 266 -16.93 13.92 6.45
CA VAL A 266 -17.91 15.00 6.28
C VAL A 266 -18.33 15.52 7.65
N LEU A 267 -18.72 16.79 7.74
CA LEU A 267 -19.01 17.45 9.02
C LEU A 267 -20.21 16.84 9.78
N GLY A 268 -21.16 16.23 9.08
CA GLY A 268 -22.33 15.54 9.67
C GLY A 268 -23.28 16.40 10.52
N ARG A 269 -23.20 17.73 10.41
CA ARG A 269 -24.03 18.70 11.16
C ARG A 269 -24.76 19.71 10.27
N GLY A 270 -25.49 19.24 9.27
CA GLY A 270 -26.19 20.10 8.30
C GLY A 270 -27.27 21.00 8.90
N GLN A 271 -27.91 20.58 10.00
CA GLN A 271 -28.99 21.33 10.64
C GLN A 271 -28.47 22.59 11.35
N PRO A 272 -29.15 23.75 11.23
CA PRO A 272 -28.72 25.00 11.85
C PRO A 272 -28.52 24.93 13.37
N GLU A 273 -29.40 24.21 14.07
CA GLU A 273 -29.40 24.07 15.53
C GLU A 273 -28.17 23.34 16.09
N PHE A 274 -27.49 22.51 15.28
CA PHE A 274 -26.29 21.77 15.69
C PHE A 274 -24.97 22.48 15.34
N ARG A 275 -25.02 23.61 14.62
CA ARG A 275 -23.80 24.29 14.14
C ARG A 275 -22.90 24.80 15.25
N GLN A 276 -23.48 25.19 16.39
CA GLN A 276 -22.76 25.75 17.55
C GLN A 276 -22.55 24.71 18.68
N VAL A 277 -22.91 23.45 18.44
CA VAL A 277 -22.85 22.40 19.47
C VAL A 277 -21.50 21.68 19.40
N VAL A 278 -20.81 21.54 20.53
CA VAL A 278 -19.60 20.71 20.63
C VAL A 278 -19.99 19.23 20.69
N GLY A 279 -19.38 18.41 19.85
CA GLY A 279 -19.65 16.98 19.79
C GLY A 279 -18.96 16.26 18.62
N ASP A 280 -19.10 14.95 18.56
CA ASP A 280 -18.62 14.11 17.46
C ASP A 280 -19.69 14.00 16.36
N PHE A 281 -19.70 14.93 15.41
CA PHE A 281 -20.66 14.92 14.31
C PHE A 281 -20.06 14.36 13.02
N VAL A 282 -18.72 14.29 12.92
CA VAL A 282 -18.05 13.84 11.71
C VAL A 282 -18.51 12.44 11.34
N ASN A 283 -18.92 12.28 10.09
CA ASN A 283 -19.21 10.97 9.50
C ASN A 283 -18.18 10.68 8.42
N THR A 284 -17.97 9.40 8.11
CA THR A 284 -17.04 8.96 7.07
C THR A 284 -17.81 8.33 5.92
N LEU A 285 -17.57 8.82 4.70
CA LEU A 285 -18.21 8.30 3.50
C LEU A 285 -17.21 7.46 2.69
N PRO A 286 -17.51 6.20 2.36
CA PRO A 286 -16.73 5.45 1.39
C PRO A 286 -17.09 5.94 -0.02
N VAL A 287 -16.17 6.62 -0.69
CA VAL A 287 -16.35 7.15 -2.05
C VAL A 287 -15.63 6.26 -3.06
N ARG A 288 -16.33 5.82 -4.11
CA ARG A 288 -15.86 4.84 -5.10
C ARG A 288 -15.32 5.52 -6.33
N PHE A 289 -14.12 5.15 -6.74
CA PHE A 289 -13.44 5.66 -7.92
C PHE A 289 -13.22 4.51 -8.90
N ASP A 290 -13.98 4.55 -10.00
CA ASP A 290 -13.92 3.57 -11.08
C ASP A 290 -12.93 4.03 -12.16
N LEU A 291 -11.80 3.34 -12.24
CA LEU A 291 -10.70 3.53 -13.20
C LEU A 291 -10.80 2.55 -14.39
N SER A 292 -11.86 1.74 -14.48
CA SER A 292 -12.00 0.71 -15.51
C SER A 292 -12.22 1.31 -16.91
N GLY A 293 -11.76 0.57 -17.93
CA GLY A 293 -11.93 0.95 -19.33
C GLY A 293 -10.98 2.06 -19.81
N ALA A 294 -9.86 2.28 -19.10
CA ALA A 294 -8.81 3.24 -19.47
C ALA A 294 -9.37 4.66 -19.79
N PRO A 295 -10.09 5.29 -18.82
CA PRO A 295 -10.77 6.55 -19.06
C PRO A 295 -9.79 7.69 -19.37
N ASP A 296 -10.22 8.65 -20.19
CA ASP A 296 -9.57 9.97 -20.25
C ASP A 296 -9.87 10.77 -18.97
N LEU A 297 -9.23 11.94 -18.84
CA LEU A 297 -9.37 12.78 -17.64
C LEU A 297 -10.81 13.23 -17.40
N GLY A 298 -11.51 13.66 -18.46
CA GLY A 298 -12.89 14.13 -18.36
C GLY A 298 -13.85 13.03 -17.90
N SER A 299 -13.68 11.83 -18.43
CA SER A 299 -14.46 10.65 -18.04
C SER A 299 -14.19 10.23 -16.60
N LEU A 300 -12.93 10.20 -16.17
CA LEU A 300 -12.57 9.91 -14.78
C LEU A 300 -13.20 10.94 -13.83
N LEU A 301 -12.99 12.24 -14.08
CA LEU A 301 -13.52 13.30 -13.24
C LEU A 301 -15.05 13.32 -13.22
N GLY A 302 -15.70 13.01 -14.35
CA GLY A 302 -17.15 12.90 -14.45
C GLY A 302 -17.72 11.74 -13.62
N ARG A 303 -17.08 10.54 -13.66
CA ARG A 303 -17.45 9.39 -12.82
C ARG A 303 -17.23 9.71 -11.34
N ALA A 304 -16.06 10.24 -11.00
CA ALA A 304 -15.71 10.62 -9.64
C ALA A 304 -16.66 11.68 -9.07
N HIS A 305 -17.02 12.71 -9.86
CA HIS A 305 -17.95 13.75 -9.43
C HIS A 305 -19.33 13.17 -9.09
N LYS A 306 -19.87 12.29 -9.94
CA LYS A 306 -21.13 11.59 -9.67
C LYS A 306 -21.04 10.76 -8.40
N SER A 307 -19.96 10.00 -8.22
CA SER A 307 -19.71 9.17 -7.04
C SER A 307 -19.66 9.99 -5.75
N VAL A 308 -18.90 11.09 -5.74
CA VAL A 308 -18.82 12.03 -4.61
C VAL A 308 -20.20 12.63 -4.31
N ALA A 309 -20.93 13.09 -5.33
CA ALA A 309 -22.26 13.68 -5.15
C ALA A 309 -23.28 12.66 -4.62
N SER A 310 -23.26 11.42 -5.12
CA SER A 310 -24.10 10.33 -4.62
C SER A 310 -23.79 10.01 -3.16
N ALA A 311 -22.51 9.88 -2.79
CA ALA A 311 -22.12 9.64 -1.39
C ALA A 311 -22.58 10.79 -0.47
N LEU A 312 -22.35 12.05 -0.85
CA LEU A 312 -22.79 13.23 -0.09
C LEU A 312 -24.32 13.32 0.05
N GLY A 313 -25.06 12.92 -0.98
CA GLY A 313 -26.54 12.86 -0.94
C GLY A 313 -27.09 11.86 0.08
N HIS A 314 -26.27 10.90 0.54
CA HIS A 314 -26.65 9.86 1.49
C HIS A 314 -25.81 9.89 2.78
N GLN A 315 -25.21 11.04 3.08
CA GLN A 315 -24.27 11.21 4.18
C GLN A 315 -24.86 11.05 5.59
N ASP A 316 -26.20 11.09 5.72
CA ASP A 316 -26.90 10.93 7.00
C ASP A 316 -26.74 9.50 7.58
N TRP A 317 -26.35 8.53 6.73
CA TRP A 317 -26.13 7.15 7.18
C TRP A 317 -24.76 6.99 7.89
N PRO A 318 -24.72 6.61 9.18
CA PRO A 318 -23.46 6.54 9.92
C PRO A 318 -22.54 5.41 9.42
N PHE A 319 -21.24 5.69 9.29
CA PHE A 319 -20.26 4.69 8.87
C PHE A 319 -20.20 3.47 9.80
N GLY A 320 -20.27 3.68 11.12
CA GLY A 320 -20.28 2.57 12.08
C GLY A 320 -21.46 1.62 11.86
N LEU A 321 -22.64 2.18 11.57
CA LEU A 321 -23.85 1.39 11.27
C LEU A 321 -23.77 0.72 9.88
N LEU A 322 -23.11 1.38 8.92
CA LEU A 322 -22.81 0.81 7.61
C LEU A 322 -21.98 -0.47 7.71
N VAL A 323 -20.90 -0.43 8.48
CA VAL A 323 -20.04 -1.59 8.75
C VAL A 323 -20.81 -2.68 9.49
N GLU A 324 -21.58 -2.32 10.51
CA GLU A 324 -22.40 -3.26 11.28
C GLU A 324 -23.37 -4.04 10.38
N ARG A 325 -24.12 -3.35 9.51
CA ARG A 325 -25.13 -3.99 8.65
C ARG A 325 -24.54 -4.74 7.46
N LEU A 326 -23.43 -4.25 6.88
CA LEU A 326 -22.76 -4.98 5.79
C LEU A 326 -22.05 -6.23 6.31
N ALA A 327 -21.70 -6.28 7.59
CA ALA A 327 -21.03 -7.40 8.25
C ALA A 327 -19.83 -7.93 7.43
N PRO A 328 -18.85 -7.06 7.10
CA PRO A 328 -17.66 -7.48 6.35
C PRO A 328 -16.87 -8.53 7.12
N GLU A 329 -16.02 -9.29 6.40
CA GLU A 329 -15.07 -10.19 7.06
C GLU A 329 -14.20 -9.40 8.05
N ARG A 330 -14.07 -9.91 9.27
CA ARG A 330 -13.35 -9.22 10.34
C ARG A 330 -11.86 -9.50 10.22
N ASP A 331 -11.10 -8.46 9.86
CA ASP A 331 -9.65 -8.45 9.89
C ASP A 331 -9.17 -7.32 10.84
N PRO A 332 -8.73 -7.63 12.07
CA PRO A 332 -8.24 -6.62 13.02
C PRO A 332 -6.98 -5.86 12.54
N GLY A 333 -6.30 -6.35 11.50
CA GLY A 333 -5.18 -5.68 10.86
C GLY A 333 -5.60 -4.65 9.80
N ARG A 334 -6.89 -4.57 9.46
CA ARG A 334 -7.42 -3.67 8.42
C ARG A 334 -8.64 -2.89 8.91
N ASN A 335 -8.76 -1.65 8.42
CA ASN A 335 -10.01 -0.94 8.53
C ASN A 335 -11.09 -1.62 7.68
N PRO A 336 -12.34 -1.69 8.20
CA PRO A 336 -13.46 -2.24 7.45
C PRO A 336 -13.77 -1.35 6.24
N ILE A 337 -14.00 -1.96 5.08
CA ILE A 337 -14.44 -1.34 3.81
C ILE A 337 -13.38 -0.42 3.15
N VAL A 338 -12.70 0.45 3.89
CA VAL A 338 -11.80 1.50 3.37
C VAL A 338 -10.47 1.51 4.11
N GLN A 339 -9.37 1.34 3.38
CA GLN A 339 -8.02 1.32 3.95
C GLN A 339 -7.26 2.65 3.75
N ALA A 340 -7.71 3.48 2.81
CA ALA A 340 -7.12 4.79 2.55
C ALA A 340 -8.16 5.90 2.68
N ALA A 341 -7.71 7.11 3.05
CA ALA A 341 -8.56 8.28 3.24
C ALA A 341 -8.05 9.49 2.46
N ILE A 342 -8.98 10.39 2.10
CA ILE A 342 -8.65 11.72 1.60
C ILE A 342 -9.54 12.79 2.23
N ASN A 343 -8.93 13.92 2.59
CA ASN A 343 -9.64 15.08 3.12
C ASN A 343 -9.09 16.39 2.52
N LEU A 344 -9.97 17.36 2.29
CA LEU A 344 -9.62 18.72 1.90
C LEU A 344 -10.26 19.71 2.87
N LEU A 345 -9.44 20.36 3.70
CA LEU A 345 -9.87 21.42 4.60
C LEU A 345 -9.83 22.77 3.88
N GLN A 346 -10.96 23.47 3.93
CA GLN A 346 -11.10 24.83 3.41
C GLN A 346 -11.48 25.76 4.56
N PRO A 347 -10.48 26.35 5.26
CA PRO A 347 -10.76 27.15 6.45
C PRO A 347 -11.81 28.25 6.19
N GLY A 348 -11.66 29.04 5.11
CA GLY A 348 -12.57 30.15 4.81
C GLY A 348 -14.05 29.78 4.61
N THR A 349 -14.38 28.54 4.22
CA THR A 349 -15.78 28.11 4.00
C THR A 349 -16.49 27.68 5.29
N LEU A 350 -15.75 27.49 6.39
CA LEU A 350 -16.33 27.18 7.69
C LEU A 350 -16.99 28.41 8.35
N GLY A 351 -16.97 29.58 7.71
CA GLY A 351 -17.53 30.82 8.25
C GLY A 351 -16.67 31.46 9.34
N PHE A 352 -15.44 30.97 9.50
CA PHE A 352 -14.45 31.48 10.44
C PHE A 352 -13.35 32.22 9.69
N ASP A 353 -13.04 33.43 10.17
CA ASP A 353 -11.89 34.18 9.70
C ASP A 353 -10.64 33.71 10.45
N PHE A 354 -9.96 32.71 9.89
CA PHE A 354 -8.70 32.16 10.41
C PHE A 354 -7.58 33.21 10.50
N SER A 355 -7.72 34.36 9.83
CA SER A 355 -6.75 35.45 9.90
C SER A 355 -6.91 36.34 11.14
N ARG A 356 -8.06 36.29 11.85
CA ARG A 356 -8.26 37.06 13.10
C ARG A 356 -7.57 36.46 14.32
N HIS A 357 -7.24 35.18 14.28
CA HIS A 357 -6.63 34.43 15.40
C HIS A 357 -5.19 33.99 15.06
N GLN A 358 -4.58 34.65 14.08
CA GLN A 358 -3.35 34.24 13.38
C GLN A 358 -2.06 34.39 14.18
N ALA A 359 -2.12 34.74 15.47
CA ALA A 359 -0.95 34.72 16.35
C ALA A 359 -0.61 33.27 16.78
N GLY A 360 -0.31 32.41 15.80
CA GLY A 360 0.41 31.15 15.98
C GLY A 360 -0.40 29.91 16.35
N LEU A 361 -1.72 29.89 16.17
CA LEU A 361 -2.49 28.67 16.40
C LEU A 361 -2.02 27.53 15.48
N SER A 362 -1.50 26.47 16.10
CA SER A 362 -0.90 25.31 15.47
C SER A 362 -1.73 24.07 15.78
N ILE A 363 -2.35 23.52 14.74
CA ILE A 363 -2.84 22.15 14.75
C ILE A 363 -1.62 21.24 14.74
N ASP A 364 -1.46 20.41 15.77
CA ASP A 364 -0.34 19.49 15.86
C ASP A 364 -0.32 18.59 14.62
N ALA A 365 0.82 18.59 13.91
CA ALA A 365 0.99 17.86 12.67
C ALA A 365 1.01 16.34 12.90
N ARG A 366 1.28 15.89 14.13
CA ARG A 366 1.45 14.47 14.51
C ARG A 366 0.34 13.91 15.40
N GLN A 367 -0.89 14.38 15.22
CA GLN A 367 -2.06 13.72 15.81
C GLN A 367 -2.62 12.67 14.86
N GLN A 368 -3.62 11.88 15.25
CA GLN A 368 -4.40 11.01 14.34
C GLN A 368 -3.58 10.15 13.34
N GLU A 369 -2.37 9.76 13.72
CA GLU A 369 -1.52 8.89 12.91
C GLU A 369 -2.00 7.43 13.05
N GLY A 370 -1.77 6.61 12.02
CA GLY A 370 -2.12 5.18 12.06
C GLY A 370 -3.62 4.86 12.03
N GLN A 371 -4.49 5.84 11.77
CA GLN A 371 -5.94 5.60 11.61
C GLN A 371 -6.29 4.83 10.33
N PHE A 372 -5.47 4.94 9.29
CA PHE A 372 -5.62 4.30 7.98
C PHE A 372 -4.24 3.78 7.54
N ASP A 373 -4.22 2.92 6.52
CA ASP A 373 -2.96 2.53 5.89
C ASP A 373 -2.26 3.77 5.31
N LEU A 374 -3.05 4.60 4.61
CA LEU A 374 -2.66 5.91 4.08
C LEU A 374 -3.81 6.91 4.22
N ALA A 375 -3.53 8.12 4.71
CA ALA A 375 -4.49 9.22 4.73
C ALA A 375 -3.86 10.48 4.15
N LEU A 376 -4.44 10.98 3.05
CA LEU A 376 -4.02 12.21 2.40
C LEU A 376 -4.88 13.38 2.87
N GLU A 377 -4.26 14.35 3.51
CA GLU A 377 -4.92 15.58 3.94
C GLU A 377 -4.35 16.77 3.20
N LEU A 378 -5.22 17.61 2.64
CA LEU A 378 -4.85 18.88 2.05
C LEU A 378 -5.58 20.01 2.77
N THR A 379 -4.92 21.14 2.95
CA THR A 379 -5.52 22.35 3.54
C THR A 379 -5.20 23.56 2.66
N GLU A 380 -6.21 24.39 2.39
CA GLU A 380 -5.98 25.67 1.71
C GLU A 380 -5.22 26.65 2.59
N SER A 381 -4.06 27.09 2.11
CA SER A 381 -3.11 27.96 2.83
C SER A 381 -2.87 29.21 1.99
N GLY A 382 -3.73 30.22 2.18
CA GLY A 382 -3.86 31.32 1.24
C GLY A 382 -4.31 30.79 -0.13
N LYS A 383 -3.46 30.93 -1.15
CA LYS A 383 -3.73 30.40 -2.50
C LYS A 383 -3.01 29.06 -2.78
N ALA A 384 -2.05 28.68 -1.95
CA ALA A 384 -1.34 27.41 -2.02
C ALA A 384 -2.15 26.28 -1.35
N LEU A 385 -1.67 25.04 -1.47
CA LEU A 385 -2.17 23.91 -0.68
C LEU A 385 -1.02 23.32 0.14
N ASP A 386 -1.23 23.23 1.45
CA ASP A 386 -0.35 22.45 2.32
C ASP A 386 -0.92 21.03 2.43
N GLY A 387 -0.07 20.04 2.21
CA GLY A 387 -0.45 18.63 2.15
C GLY A 387 0.28 17.79 3.19
N ARG A 388 -0.39 16.75 3.69
CA ARG A 388 0.17 15.76 4.61
C ARG A 388 -0.26 14.37 4.17
N LEU A 389 0.70 13.45 4.06
CA LEU A 389 0.43 12.03 3.93
C LEU A 389 0.73 11.37 5.27
N ARG A 390 -0.32 10.92 5.95
CA ARG A 390 -0.20 10.09 7.16
C ARG A 390 -0.20 8.64 6.73
N TYR A 391 0.69 7.85 7.32
CA TYR A 391 0.83 6.44 6.96
C TYR A 391 1.02 5.58 8.20
N SER A 392 0.58 4.33 8.12
CA SER A 392 0.86 3.34 9.16
C SER A 392 2.33 2.91 9.09
N THR A 393 3.04 3.05 10.22
CA THR A 393 4.42 2.57 10.35
C THR A 393 4.52 1.05 10.47
N ASP A 394 3.38 0.37 10.63
CA ASP A 394 3.30 -1.09 10.52
C ASP A 394 3.48 -1.57 9.07
N LEU A 395 3.33 -0.67 8.08
CA LEU A 395 3.23 -1.01 6.66
C LEU A 395 4.25 -0.28 5.78
N PHE A 396 4.56 0.98 6.11
CA PHE A 396 5.37 1.84 5.25
C PHE A 396 6.51 2.53 6.01
N THR A 397 7.61 2.72 5.30
CA THR A 397 8.72 3.59 5.68
C THR A 397 8.48 5.02 5.21
N GLY A 398 9.18 5.99 5.83
CA GLY A 398 9.15 7.38 5.37
C GLY A 398 9.66 7.57 3.94
N ALA A 399 10.57 6.71 3.46
CA ALA A 399 11.05 6.73 2.08
C ALA A 399 9.93 6.40 1.09
N THR A 400 9.14 5.36 1.38
CA THR A 400 7.99 4.97 0.55
C THR A 400 6.88 6.03 0.61
N ALA A 401 6.59 6.60 1.78
CA ALA A 401 5.65 7.71 1.91
C ALA A 401 6.08 8.95 1.08
N ALA A 402 7.36 9.33 1.15
CA ALA A 402 7.91 10.43 0.36
C ALA A 402 7.84 10.15 -1.15
N GLN A 403 8.05 8.90 -1.57
CA GLN A 403 7.87 8.49 -2.97
C GLN A 403 6.42 8.63 -3.42
N ILE A 404 5.45 8.18 -2.62
CA ILE A 404 4.01 8.33 -2.91
C ILE A 404 3.65 9.82 -3.08
N ILE A 405 4.15 10.69 -2.20
CA ILE A 405 3.98 12.15 -2.32
C ILE A 405 4.54 12.68 -3.64
N ALA A 406 5.79 12.32 -3.97
CA ALA A 406 6.44 12.80 -5.19
C ALA A 406 5.67 12.37 -6.44
N GLN A 407 5.17 11.12 -6.45
CA GLN A 407 4.35 10.60 -7.54
C GLN A 407 2.98 11.29 -7.59
N PHE A 408 2.36 11.58 -6.44
CA PHE A 408 1.11 12.34 -6.39
C PHE A 408 1.29 13.75 -6.96
N GLN A 409 2.33 14.48 -6.54
CA GLN A 409 2.63 15.82 -7.06
C GLN A 409 2.91 15.79 -8.57
N HIS A 410 3.68 14.80 -9.05
CA HIS A 410 3.94 14.62 -10.48
C HIS A 410 2.67 14.33 -11.25
N LEU A 411 1.81 13.44 -10.75
CA LEU A 411 0.53 13.10 -11.38
C LEU A 411 -0.41 14.30 -11.47
N LEU A 412 -0.41 15.20 -10.47
CA LEU A 412 -1.14 16.46 -10.55
C LEU A 412 -0.62 17.36 -11.68
N THR A 413 0.70 17.41 -11.90
CA THR A 413 1.27 18.11 -13.05
C THR A 413 0.88 17.45 -14.37
N GLU A 414 0.88 16.12 -14.44
CA GLU A 414 0.44 15.37 -15.63
C GLU A 414 -1.04 15.61 -15.95
N PHE A 415 -1.91 15.79 -14.93
CA PHE A 415 -3.32 16.14 -15.13
C PHE A 415 -3.48 17.49 -15.83
N LEU A 416 -2.63 18.47 -15.53
CA LEU A 416 -2.66 19.79 -16.18
C LEU A 416 -2.31 19.73 -17.67
N GLN A 417 -1.63 18.67 -18.09
CA GLN A 417 -1.19 18.44 -19.48
C GLN A 417 -1.92 17.24 -20.12
N ALA A 418 -2.86 16.63 -19.41
CA ALA A 418 -3.58 15.45 -19.88
C ALA A 418 -4.60 15.88 -20.94
N ALA A 419 -4.23 15.66 -22.20
CA ALA A 419 -5.16 15.69 -23.33
C ALA A 419 -6.11 14.47 -23.28
N ASP A 420 -6.75 14.13 -24.41
CA ASP A 420 -7.68 12.99 -24.57
C ASP A 420 -7.02 11.59 -24.45
N ARG A 421 -5.86 11.49 -23.77
CA ARG A 421 -5.17 10.21 -23.53
C ARG A 421 -5.70 9.53 -22.25
N PRO A 422 -5.67 8.19 -22.18
CA PRO A 422 -6.04 7.47 -20.96
C PRO A 422 -5.20 7.88 -19.76
N VAL A 423 -5.85 8.21 -18.65
CA VAL A 423 -5.18 8.63 -17.41
C VAL A 423 -4.36 7.50 -16.77
N THR A 424 -4.72 6.25 -17.04
CA THR A 424 -3.98 5.06 -16.59
C THR A 424 -2.60 4.91 -17.23
N ALA A 425 -2.35 5.61 -18.35
CA ALA A 425 -1.07 5.64 -19.04
C ALA A 425 -0.19 6.84 -18.64
N LEU A 426 -0.67 7.72 -17.75
CA LEU A 426 0.12 8.84 -17.26
C LEU A 426 1.32 8.30 -16.46
N PRO A 427 2.52 8.87 -16.67
CA PRO A 427 3.69 8.46 -15.92
C PRO A 427 3.54 8.88 -14.45
N LEU A 428 3.97 8.01 -13.53
CA LEU A 428 4.00 8.33 -12.10
C LEU A 428 5.26 9.10 -11.69
N GLU A 429 6.27 9.13 -12.54
CA GLU A 429 7.52 9.85 -12.35
C GLU A 429 8.08 10.32 -13.70
N SER A 430 9.05 11.23 -13.68
CA SER A 430 9.62 11.71 -14.94
C SER A 430 10.25 10.58 -15.76
N VAL A 431 10.08 10.65 -17.08
CA VAL A 431 10.64 9.67 -18.03
C VAL A 431 12.15 9.52 -17.85
N ALA A 432 12.86 10.62 -17.58
CA ALA A 432 14.31 10.61 -17.36
C ALA A 432 14.71 9.80 -16.11
N ILE A 433 13.98 9.95 -15.00
CA ILE A 433 14.24 9.17 -13.77
C ILE A 433 13.97 7.69 -14.02
N SER A 434 12.83 7.37 -14.66
CA SER A 434 12.46 5.99 -14.96
C SER A 434 13.47 5.31 -15.89
N GLN A 435 13.89 6.00 -16.96
CA GLN A 435 14.91 5.52 -17.88
C GLN A 435 16.27 5.34 -17.21
N SER A 436 16.70 6.27 -16.35
CA SER A 436 17.95 6.12 -15.60
C SER A 436 17.93 4.91 -14.67
N ARG A 437 16.80 4.66 -13.99
CA ARG A 437 16.65 3.50 -13.11
C ARG A 437 16.69 2.20 -13.92
N LEU A 438 15.94 2.13 -15.02
CA LEU A 438 15.95 0.98 -15.93
C LEU A 438 17.34 0.74 -16.54
N ALA A 439 18.05 1.80 -16.93
CA ALA A 439 19.41 1.69 -17.43
C ALA A 439 20.36 1.14 -16.36
N GLN A 440 20.24 1.60 -15.11
CA GLN A 440 21.05 1.11 -14.00
C GLN A 440 20.78 -0.38 -13.71
N PHE A 441 19.52 -0.81 -13.69
CA PHE A 441 19.19 -2.23 -13.49
C PHE A 441 19.65 -3.11 -14.65
N ASN A 442 19.66 -2.59 -15.87
CA ASN A 442 20.03 -3.34 -17.07
C ASN A 442 21.48 -3.14 -17.50
N ASP A 443 22.33 -2.46 -16.72
CA ASP A 443 23.78 -2.30 -16.97
C ASP A 443 24.55 -3.60 -16.65
N THR A 444 24.17 -4.65 -17.37
CA THR A 444 24.68 -6.02 -17.23
C THR A 444 25.58 -6.41 -18.39
N ALA A 445 25.85 -5.49 -19.32
CA ALA A 445 26.72 -5.73 -20.45
C ALA A 445 28.15 -6.06 -19.97
N ARG A 446 28.64 -7.23 -20.38
CA ARG A 446 30.00 -7.69 -20.15
C ARG A 446 30.57 -8.19 -21.47
N PRO A 447 31.83 -7.85 -21.82
CA PRO A 447 32.44 -8.35 -23.03
C PRO A 447 32.70 -9.85 -22.88
N LEU A 448 32.00 -10.65 -23.70
CA LEU A 448 32.22 -12.08 -23.81
C LEU A 448 32.83 -12.40 -25.20
N PRO A 449 33.68 -13.43 -25.31
CA PRO A 449 34.15 -13.89 -26.60
C PRO A 449 32.99 -14.29 -27.50
N VAL A 450 32.87 -13.62 -28.66
CA VAL A 450 31.83 -13.93 -29.64
C VAL A 450 32.12 -15.26 -30.30
N GLY A 451 31.09 -16.06 -30.52
CA GLY A 451 31.21 -17.28 -31.31
C GLY A 451 31.60 -18.52 -30.50
N GLN A 452 31.78 -18.41 -29.18
CA GLN A 452 32.16 -19.55 -28.34
C GLN A 452 30.94 -20.28 -27.76
N THR A 453 31.15 -21.55 -27.48
CA THR A 453 30.21 -22.48 -26.85
C THR A 453 30.80 -23.04 -25.56
N PHE A 454 29.99 -23.77 -24.80
CA PHE A 454 30.49 -24.56 -23.68
C PHE A 454 31.63 -25.52 -24.08
N LEU A 455 31.57 -26.11 -25.28
CA LEU A 455 32.60 -27.04 -25.73
C LEU A 455 33.96 -26.36 -25.92
N ASP A 456 33.99 -25.08 -26.29
CA ASP A 456 35.23 -24.31 -26.41
C ASP A 456 35.88 -24.11 -25.03
N LEU A 457 35.09 -23.78 -24.02
CA LEU A 457 35.53 -23.69 -22.63
C LEU A 457 36.05 -25.05 -22.13
N PHE A 458 35.27 -26.11 -22.37
CA PHE A 458 35.63 -27.46 -21.97
C PHE A 458 36.95 -27.91 -22.63
N THR A 459 37.09 -27.72 -23.95
CA THR A 459 38.29 -28.08 -24.71
C THR A 459 39.52 -27.31 -24.23
N ALA A 460 39.37 -26.01 -23.91
CA ALA A 460 40.45 -25.21 -23.34
C ALA A 460 40.89 -25.73 -21.96
N ILE A 461 39.98 -26.22 -21.12
CA ILE A 461 40.32 -26.82 -19.83
C ILE A 461 41.03 -28.17 -20.03
N VAL A 462 40.53 -29.02 -20.94
CA VAL A 462 41.17 -30.31 -21.27
C VAL A 462 42.62 -30.11 -21.72
N ALA A 463 42.88 -29.09 -22.54
CA ALA A 463 44.24 -28.78 -23.00
C ALA A 463 45.16 -28.26 -21.88
N ASN A 464 44.61 -27.49 -20.93
CA ASN A 464 45.40 -26.85 -19.87
C ASN A 464 45.57 -27.72 -18.62
N GLN A 465 44.61 -28.60 -18.33
CA GLN A 465 44.54 -29.40 -17.10
C GLN A 465 44.07 -30.84 -17.38
N PRO A 466 44.79 -31.61 -18.24
CA PRO A 466 44.33 -32.92 -18.70
C PRO A 466 44.15 -33.95 -17.57
N ASP A 467 45.06 -33.94 -16.59
CA ASP A 467 45.09 -34.92 -15.49
C ASP A 467 44.20 -34.54 -14.29
N ALA A 468 43.57 -33.34 -14.32
CA ALA A 468 42.68 -32.92 -13.25
C ALA A 468 41.36 -33.70 -13.31
N ILE A 469 40.80 -34.02 -12.15
CA ILE A 469 39.52 -34.74 -12.05
C ILE A 469 38.38 -33.84 -12.54
N ALA A 470 37.64 -34.29 -13.55
CA ALA A 470 36.50 -33.59 -14.14
C ALA A 470 35.15 -34.12 -13.63
N LEU A 471 35.06 -35.43 -13.39
CA LEU A 471 33.83 -36.10 -12.98
C LEU A 471 34.13 -37.20 -11.97
N SER A 472 33.29 -37.35 -10.93
CA SER A 472 33.42 -38.42 -9.94
C SER A 472 32.05 -38.92 -9.50
N ASP A 473 31.88 -40.23 -9.40
CA ASP A 473 30.70 -40.89 -8.85
C ASP A 473 31.09 -42.14 -8.03
N ASN A 474 30.12 -42.95 -7.61
CA ASN A 474 30.35 -44.15 -6.80
C ASN A 474 31.17 -45.25 -7.51
N THR A 475 31.36 -45.15 -8.82
CA THR A 475 32.11 -46.12 -9.64
C THR A 475 33.53 -45.64 -9.98
N GLY A 476 33.91 -44.43 -9.56
CA GLY A 476 35.26 -43.87 -9.70
C GLY A 476 35.27 -42.43 -10.21
N SER A 477 36.42 -41.99 -10.69
CA SER A 477 36.63 -40.65 -11.23
C SER A 477 37.17 -40.69 -12.66
N LEU A 478 36.89 -39.65 -13.43
CA LEU A 478 37.46 -39.39 -14.76
C LEU A 478 38.21 -38.06 -14.73
N THR A 479 39.40 -38.04 -15.33
CA THR A 479 40.12 -36.79 -15.62
C THR A 479 39.46 -36.03 -16.77
N TYR A 480 39.83 -34.76 -16.98
CA TYR A 480 39.36 -33.99 -18.14
C TYR A 480 39.75 -34.67 -19.46
N GLN A 481 40.96 -35.23 -19.55
CA GLN A 481 41.40 -35.97 -20.72
C GLN A 481 40.57 -37.23 -20.95
N GLU A 482 40.32 -38.01 -19.89
CA GLU A 482 39.51 -39.22 -20.00
C GLU A 482 38.06 -38.92 -20.37
N LEU A 483 37.49 -37.85 -19.83
CA LEU A 483 36.13 -37.39 -20.13
C LEU A 483 35.99 -36.92 -21.59
N ASP A 484 36.95 -36.15 -22.11
CA ASP A 484 36.97 -35.73 -23.52
C ASP A 484 37.12 -36.93 -24.46
N GLN A 485 38.06 -37.84 -24.16
CA GLN A 485 38.26 -39.04 -24.98
C GLN A 485 37.00 -39.91 -25.01
N GLN A 486 36.41 -40.21 -23.86
CA GLN A 486 35.21 -41.05 -23.78
C GLN A 486 33.99 -40.39 -24.45
N SER A 487 33.80 -39.07 -24.28
CA SER A 487 32.70 -38.36 -24.94
C SER A 487 32.86 -38.33 -26.48
N ARG A 488 34.07 -38.19 -27.01
CA ARG A 488 34.33 -38.26 -28.47
C ARG A 488 34.12 -39.64 -29.05
N GLN A 489 34.53 -40.67 -28.32
CA GLN A 489 34.28 -42.06 -28.68
C GLN A 489 32.77 -42.34 -28.74
N LEU A 490 32.03 -41.83 -27.75
CA LEU A 490 30.58 -41.94 -27.69
C LEU A 490 29.88 -41.14 -28.79
N ALA A 491 30.38 -39.94 -29.13
CA ALA A 491 29.91 -39.16 -30.26
C ALA A 491 30.07 -39.93 -31.57
N SER A 492 31.17 -40.65 -31.76
CA SER A 492 31.35 -41.53 -32.92
C SER A 492 30.32 -42.66 -32.98
N ALA A 493 30.01 -43.28 -31.84
CA ALA A 493 29.01 -44.34 -31.75
C ALA A 493 27.59 -43.81 -32.05
N LEU A 494 27.25 -42.63 -31.53
CA LEU A 494 25.99 -41.93 -31.80
C LEU A 494 25.87 -41.55 -33.29
N GLN A 495 26.95 -41.09 -33.92
CA GLN A 495 26.99 -40.81 -35.34
C GLN A 495 26.75 -42.06 -36.19
N ALA A 496 27.37 -43.19 -35.82
CA ALA A 496 27.14 -44.48 -36.48
C ALA A 496 25.70 -44.99 -36.29
N ALA A 497 25.06 -44.64 -35.17
CA ALA A 497 23.63 -44.88 -34.92
C ALA A 497 22.72 -43.88 -35.68
N GLY A 498 23.30 -42.94 -36.43
CA GLY A 498 22.63 -41.98 -37.29
C GLY A 498 22.15 -40.71 -36.59
N ILE A 499 22.74 -40.34 -35.45
CA ILE A 499 22.53 -39.04 -34.80
C ILE A 499 23.47 -38.01 -35.42
N GLY A 500 22.96 -36.83 -35.76
CA GLY A 500 23.74 -35.77 -36.40
C GLY A 500 23.38 -34.36 -35.91
N ALA A 501 23.99 -33.37 -36.55
CA ALA A 501 23.76 -31.97 -36.23
C ALA A 501 22.28 -31.59 -36.42
N GLY A 502 21.73 -30.85 -35.46
CA GLY A 502 20.33 -30.43 -35.43
C GLY A 502 19.36 -31.47 -34.87
N ASP A 503 19.80 -32.71 -34.60
CA ASP A 503 18.94 -33.70 -33.94
C ASP A 503 18.70 -33.32 -32.46
N LEU A 504 17.47 -33.52 -32.00
CA LEU A 504 17.12 -33.50 -30.58
C LEU A 504 17.02 -34.93 -30.05
N VAL A 505 17.77 -35.23 -28.99
CA VAL A 505 17.87 -36.57 -28.42
C VAL A 505 17.41 -36.60 -26.97
N GLY A 506 16.38 -37.40 -26.69
CA GLY A 506 15.89 -37.64 -25.34
C GLY A 506 16.88 -38.46 -24.51
N LEU A 507 17.28 -37.99 -23.33
CA LEU A 507 18.12 -38.73 -22.39
C LEU A 507 17.26 -39.24 -21.23
N HIS A 508 16.81 -40.50 -21.33
CA HIS A 508 16.04 -41.20 -20.31
C HIS A 508 16.97 -42.01 -19.41
N LEU A 509 17.66 -41.31 -18.50
CA LEU A 509 18.72 -41.87 -17.67
C LEU A 509 18.58 -41.41 -16.22
N GLU A 510 19.14 -42.19 -15.31
CA GLU A 510 19.39 -41.75 -13.95
C GLU A 510 20.54 -40.73 -13.92
N ARG A 511 20.76 -40.10 -12.76
CA ARG A 511 21.87 -39.17 -12.54
C ARG A 511 23.18 -39.94 -12.39
N ASP A 512 23.78 -40.32 -13.51
CA ASP A 512 25.05 -41.04 -13.58
C ASP A 512 26.06 -40.35 -14.52
N ARG A 513 27.28 -40.91 -14.60
CA ARG A 513 28.30 -40.42 -15.53
C ARG A 513 27.90 -40.53 -17.00
N ALA A 514 27.04 -41.49 -17.36
CA ALA A 514 26.63 -41.71 -18.75
C ALA A 514 25.82 -40.51 -19.25
N MET A 515 24.98 -39.91 -18.40
CA MET A 515 24.24 -38.70 -18.73
C MET A 515 25.17 -37.55 -19.15
N ILE A 516 26.25 -37.31 -18.39
CA ILE A 516 27.22 -36.24 -18.70
C ILE A 516 28.01 -36.55 -19.97
N LEU A 517 28.48 -37.79 -20.12
CA LEU A 517 29.18 -38.25 -21.32
C LEU A 517 28.32 -38.10 -22.58
N LEU A 518 27.04 -38.46 -22.50
CA LEU A 518 26.09 -38.36 -23.62
C LEU A 518 25.76 -36.91 -23.96
N ALA A 519 25.58 -36.04 -22.96
CA ALA A 519 25.37 -34.62 -23.21
C ALA A 519 26.56 -34.00 -23.96
N LEU A 520 27.79 -34.27 -23.51
CA LEU A 520 29.02 -33.82 -24.19
C LEU A 520 29.12 -34.41 -25.60
N ALA A 521 28.84 -35.70 -25.76
CA ALA A 521 28.90 -36.38 -27.06
C ALA A 521 27.88 -35.81 -28.06
N LEU A 522 26.66 -35.50 -27.62
CA LEU A 522 25.62 -34.89 -28.44
C LEU A 522 26.04 -33.48 -28.87
N TRP A 523 26.54 -32.65 -27.95
CA TRP A 523 27.07 -31.34 -28.31
C TRP A 523 28.24 -31.44 -29.28
N GLN A 524 29.13 -32.43 -29.15
CA GLN A 524 30.22 -32.59 -30.11
C GLN A 524 29.69 -32.93 -31.53
N LEU A 525 28.51 -33.54 -31.65
CA LEU A 525 27.85 -33.80 -32.92
C LEU A 525 27.04 -32.61 -33.48
N GLY A 526 26.89 -31.52 -32.73
CA GLY A 526 25.94 -30.45 -33.04
C GLY A 526 24.48 -30.83 -32.75
N ALA A 527 24.26 -31.85 -31.92
CA ALA A 527 22.94 -32.31 -31.49
C ALA A 527 22.60 -31.74 -30.11
N ALA A 528 21.30 -31.56 -29.86
CA ALA A 528 20.77 -31.12 -28.58
C ALA A 528 20.28 -32.31 -27.76
N TYR A 529 20.28 -32.18 -26.44
CA TYR A 529 19.66 -33.17 -25.56
C TYR A 529 18.38 -32.66 -24.90
N LEU A 530 17.49 -33.58 -24.59
CA LEU A 530 16.28 -33.35 -23.81
C LEU A 530 16.28 -34.31 -22.63
N PRO A 531 16.43 -33.86 -21.37
CA PRO A 531 16.40 -34.76 -20.23
C PRO A 531 14.98 -35.30 -20.00
N LEU A 532 14.88 -36.63 -19.92
CA LEU A 532 13.64 -37.36 -19.65
C LEU A 532 13.75 -38.05 -18.29
N ASP A 533 13.11 -37.49 -17.26
CA ASP A 533 13.16 -38.07 -15.90
C ASP A 533 12.49 -39.46 -15.88
N PRO A 534 13.22 -40.54 -15.53
CA PRO A 534 12.65 -41.89 -15.50
C PRO A 534 11.50 -42.08 -14.51
N ASN A 535 11.35 -41.17 -13.55
CA ASN A 535 10.24 -41.21 -12.58
C ASN A 535 8.94 -40.62 -13.14
N PHE A 536 8.96 -40.01 -14.33
CA PHE A 536 7.72 -39.52 -14.95
C PHE A 536 6.88 -40.64 -15.54
N PRO A 537 5.53 -40.49 -15.55
CA PRO A 537 4.66 -41.48 -16.18
C PRO A 537 5.00 -41.68 -17.66
N ALA A 538 4.93 -42.92 -18.14
CA ALA A 538 5.28 -43.28 -19.52
C ALA A 538 4.49 -42.46 -20.57
N GLU A 539 3.25 -42.10 -20.29
CA GLU A 539 2.43 -41.27 -21.18
C GLU A 539 2.96 -39.84 -21.28
N ARG A 540 3.46 -39.28 -20.18
CA ARG A 540 4.10 -37.96 -20.17
C ARG A 540 5.40 -37.97 -20.95
N LEU A 541 6.22 -39.02 -20.78
CA LEU A 541 7.47 -39.19 -21.51
C LEU A 541 7.22 -39.37 -23.02
N ALA A 542 6.22 -40.16 -23.40
CA ALA A 542 5.81 -40.34 -24.79
C ALA A 542 5.34 -39.01 -25.40
N TYR A 543 4.48 -38.27 -24.70
CA TYR A 543 4.02 -36.95 -25.13
C TYR A 543 5.19 -35.98 -25.36
N ILE A 544 6.11 -35.86 -24.40
CA ILE A 544 7.26 -34.95 -24.50
C ILE A 544 8.14 -35.35 -25.69
N THR A 545 8.39 -36.65 -25.88
CA THR A 545 9.21 -37.16 -26.98
C THR A 545 8.57 -36.90 -28.34
N GLU A 546 7.25 -37.03 -28.44
CA GLU A 546 6.48 -36.79 -29.66
C GLU A 546 6.40 -35.29 -29.99
N ASP A 547 6.05 -34.46 -29.00
CA ASP A 547 5.93 -33.00 -29.12
C ASP A 547 7.26 -32.36 -29.52
N ALA A 548 8.36 -32.84 -28.94
CA ALA A 548 9.72 -32.37 -29.25
C ALA A 548 10.28 -32.96 -30.56
N ALA A 549 9.56 -33.86 -31.22
CA ALA A 549 10.00 -34.58 -32.43
C ALA A 549 11.41 -35.19 -32.28
N CYS A 550 11.70 -35.82 -31.13
CA CYS A 550 13.02 -36.38 -30.85
C CYS A 550 13.45 -37.39 -31.93
N ALA A 551 14.67 -37.23 -32.44
CA ALA A 551 15.27 -38.14 -33.42
C ALA A 551 15.62 -39.50 -32.79
N ALA A 552 15.93 -39.50 -31.49
CA ALA A 552 16.13 -40.70 -30.69
C ALA A 552 15.84 -40.45 -29.21
N VAL A 553 15.60 -41.53 -28.46
CA VAL A 553 15.66 -41.59 -27.00
C VAL A 553 16.75 -42.58 -26.61
N ILE A 554 17.66 -42.17 -25.74
CA ILE A 554 18.72 -42.98 -25.16
C ILE A 554 18.30 -43.36 -23.74
N SER A 555 18.26 -44.65 -23.44
CA SER A 555 17.94 -45.18 -22.12
C SER A 555 18.89 -46.33 -21.75
N SER A 556 19.09 -46.61 -20.46
CA SER A 556 19.75 -47.88 -20.08
C SER A 556 18.84 -49.06 -20.39
N VAL A 557 19.42 -50.25 -20.56
CA VAL A 557 18.66 -51.49 -20.82
C VAL A 557 17.65 -51.75 -19.70
N GLY A 558 18.03 -51.50 -18.44
CA GLY A 558 17.13 -51.66 -17.29
C GLY A 558 15.94 -50.70 -17.32
N LEU A 559 16.19 -49.41 -17.57
CA LEU A 559 15.18 -48.35 -17.56
C LEU A 559 14.28 -48.35 -18.81
N ALA A 560 14.72 -48.96 -19.90
CA ALA A 560 13.92 -49.04 -21.13
C ALA A 560 12.65 -49.89 -20.97
N THR A 561 12.57 -50.70 -19.91
CA THR A 561 11.41 -51.56 -19.64
C THR A 561 10.16 -50.72 -19.35
N GLY A 562 9.19 -50.73 -20.26
CA GLY A 562 7.94 -49.97 -20.12
C GLY A 562 7.99 -48.54 -20.66
N LEU A 563 9.13 -48.10 -21.20
CA LEU A 563 9.26 -46.83 -21.91
C LEU A 563 8.46 -46.89 -23.23
N ARG A 564 7.60 -45.90 -23.45
CA ARG A 564 6.84 -45.75 -24.70
C ARG A 564 7.53 -44.72 -25.57
N VAL A 565 8.13 -45.17 -26.68
CA VAL A 565 8.77 -44.30 -27.67
C VAL A 565 7.83 -44.13 -28.87
N PRO A 566 7.55 -42.90 -29.33
CA PRO A 566 6.68 -42.63 -30.48
C PRO A 566 7.19 -43.28 -31.78
N ALA A 567 6.27 -43.51 -32.72
CA ALA A 567 6.62 -44.05 -34.03
C ALA A 567 7.50 -43.06 -34.80
N GLY A 568 8.69 -43.51 -35.24
CA GLY A 568 9.67 -42.68 -35.93
C GLY A 568 10.84 -42.22 -35.07
N THR A 569 10.74 -42.30 -33.73
CA THR A 569 11.85 -42.04 -32.81
C THR A 569 12.63 -43.33 -32.54
N ARG A 570 13.96 -43.29 -32.66
CA ARG A 570 14.82 -44.46 -32.38
C ARG A 570 15.01 -44.65 -30.88
N LEU A 571 14.96 -45.89 -30.40
CA LEU A 571 15.40 -46.22 -29.03
C LEU A 571 16.84 -46.75 -29.08
N LEU A 572 17.75 -46.08 -28.41
CA LEU A 572 19.15 -46.48 -28.27
C LEU A 572 19.45 -46.84 -26.81
N HIS A 573 20.38 -47.78 -26.60
CA HIS A 573 20.75 -48.22 -25.26
C HIS A 573 22.10 -47.64 -24.84
N SER A 574 22.15 -46.87 -23.74
CA SER A 574 23.39 -46.26 -23.25
C SER A 574 24.47 -47.29 -22.96
N ASP A 575 24.12 -48.42 -22.34
CA ASP A 575 25.05 -49.51 -22.02
C ASP A 575 25.74 -50.09 -23.27
N GLN A 576 24.99 -50.21 -24.38
CA GLN A 576 25.50 -50.72 -25.65
C GLN A 576 26.37 -49.70 -26.37
N LEU A 577 25.99 -48.42 -26.31
CA LEU A 577 26.76 -47.31 -26.89
C LEU A 577 28.11 -47.16 -26.19
N LEU A 578 28.14 -47.29 -24.86
CA LEU A 578 29.35 -47.24 -24.05
C LEU A 578 30.26 -48.46 -24.26
N ALA A 579 29.68 -49.64 -24.55
CA ALA A 579 30.45 -50.86 -24.80
C ALA A 579 31.01 -50.96 -26.23
N ASN A 580 30.38 -50.30 -27.22
CA ASN A 580 30.73 -50.39 -28.64
C ASN A 580 31.41 -49.12 -29.16
N THR A 581 32.32 -48.55 -28.37
CA THR A 581 33.12 -47.41 -28.80
C THR A 581 34.30 -47.84 -29.69
N SER A 582 34.72 -46.96 -30.58
CA SER A 582 35.91 -47.14 -31.42
C SER A 582 37.04 -46.26 -30.92
N ASP A 583 38.28 -46.77 -30.94
CA ASP A 583 39.47 -45.97 -30.60
C ASP A 583 39.77 -44.85 -31.62
N ARG A 584 39.11 -44.88 -32.78
CA ARG A 584 39.30 -43.87 -33.82
C ARG A 584 38.47 -42.63 -33.54
N LEU A 585 39.12 -41.54 -33.15
CA LEU A 585 38.48 -40.23 -32.95
C LEU A 585 38.02 -39.63 -34.30
N PRO A 586 36.71 -39.39 -34.51
CA PRO A 586 36.21 -38.74 -35.73
C PRO A 586 36.50 -37.23 -35.72
N ASN A 587 36.47 -36.62 -36.91
CA ASN A 587 36.39 -35.15 -37.02
C ASN A 587 34.92 -34.75 -36.81
N LEU A 588 34.61 -34.27 -35.60
CA LEU A 588 33.26 -33.91 -35.20
C LEU A 588 33.00 -32.43 -35.52
N PRO A 589 31.82 -32.08 -36.06
CA PRO A 589 31.52 -30.71 -36.47
C PRO A 589 31.50 -29.72 -35.30
N GLY A 590 31.14 -30.18 -34.09
CA GLY A 590 30.91 -29.36 -32.91
C GLY A 590 29.65 -28.49 -33.04
N SER A 591 29.04 -28.16 -31.90
CA SER A 591 27.91 -27.21 -31.88
C SER A 591 28.35 -25.77 -32.20
N GLN A 592 27.46 -25.03 -32.85
CA GLN A 592 27.57 -23.57 -33.03
C GLN A 592 26.76 -22.82 -31.97
N PRO A 593 27.09 -21.54 -31.66
CA PRO A 593 26.38 -20.78 -30.62
C PRO A 593 24.88 -20.60 -30.86
N ASN A 594 24.42 -20.59 -32.10
CA ASN A 594 23.00 -20.45 -32.47
C ASN A 594 22.29 -21.79 -32.64
N GLU A 595 22.94 -22.90 -32.32
CA GLU A 595 22.33 -24.24 -32.31
C GLU A 595 21.82 -24.57 -30.90
N LEU A 596 20.81 -25.43 -30.85
CA LEU A 596 20.23 -25.89 -29.59
C LEU A 596 21.28 -26.66 -28.77
N ALA A 597 21.47 -26.24 -27.51
CA ALA A 597 22.22 -27.01 -26.53
C ALA A 597 21.31 -28.05 -25.88
N TYR A 598 20.12 -27.62 -25.43
CA TYR A 598 19.16 -28.52 -24.81
C TYR A 598 17.73 -27.97 -24.86
N VAL A 599 16.77 -28.85 -24.62
CA VAL A 599 15.36 -28.51 -24.44
C VAL A 599 14.90 -28.98 -23.06
N ILE A 600 14.33 -28.09 -22.25
CA ILE A 600 13.76 -28.43 -20.92
C ILE A 600 12.26 -28.21 -20.93
N TYR A 601 11.51 -29.25 -20.54
CA TYR A 601 10.06 -29.17 -20.42
C TYR A 601 9.62 -28.62 -19.06
N THR A 602 8.73 -27.63 -19.10
CA THR A 602 8.11 -27.03 -17.91
C THR A 602 6.62 -27.36 -17.84
N SER A 603 6.00 -27.26 -16.66
CA SER A 603 4.54 -27.36 -16.52
C SER A 603 3.89 -26.14 -17.20
N GLY A 604 3.28 -26.34 -18.37
CA GLY A 604 2.53 -25.28 -19.03
C GLY A 604 1.30 -24.90 -18.20
N SER A 605 0.99 -23.60 -18.14
CA SER A 605 -0.21 -23.07 -17.49
C SER A 605 -1.53 -23.63 -18.06
N THR A 606 -1.47 -24.24 -19.25
CA THR A 606 -2.58 -24.91 -19.94
C THR A 606 -2.71 -26.39 -19.58
N GLY A 607 -1.89 -26.92 -18.67
CA GLY A 607 -1.86 -28.33 -18.28
C GLY A 607 -1.03 -29.24 -19.21
N GLN A 608 -0.66 -28.76 -20.40
CA GLN A 608 0.25 -29.43 -21.31
C GLN A 608 1.69 -28.92 -21.12
N PRO A 609 2.68 -29.81 -20.90
CA PRO A 609 4.08 -29.43 -20.82
C PRO A 609 4.58 -28.69 -22.07
N LYS A 610 5.48 -27.71 -21.90
CA LYS A 610 6.09 -26.96 -23.02
C LYS A 610 7.62 -27.04 -22.95
N GLY A 611 8.25 -27.31 -24.10
CA GLY A 611 9.70 -27.32 -24.26
C GLY A 611 10.26 -25.90 -24.35
N VAL A 612 11.26 -25.59 -23.51
CA VAL A 612 12.06 -24.37 -23.59
C VAL A 612 13.35 -24.72 -24.32
N GLU A 613 13.51 -24.19 -25.53
CA GLU A 613 14.69 -24.33 -26.37
C GLU A 613 15.78 -23.34 -25.93
N ILE A 614 16.96 -23.86 -25.59
CA ILE A 614 18.11 -23.05 -25.16
C ILE A 614 19.26 -23.28 -26.13
N GLU A 615 19.76 -22.19 -26.72
CA GLU A 615 20.92 -22.21 -27.62
C GLU A 615 22.24 -22.26 -26.84
N HIS A 616 23.30 -22.76 -27.49
CA HIS A 616 24.64 -22.81 -26.92
C HIS A 616 25.17 -21.43 -26.49
N GLY A 617 24.83 -20.36 -27.22
CA GLY A 617 25.19 -18.99 -26.87
C GLY A 617 24.50 -18.50 -25.60
N ASN A 618 23.26 -18.93 -25.34
CA ASN A 618 22.56 -18.61 -24.09
C ASN A 618 23.22 -19.33 -22.91
N LEU A 619 23.54 -20.62 -23.08
CA LEU A 619 24.26 -21.41 -22.07
C LEU A 619 25.65 -20.81 -21.79
N PHE A 620 26.38 -20.43 -22.83
CA PHE A 620 27.70 -19.80 -22.70
C PHE A 620 27.64 -18.46 -21.98
N ASN A 621 26.62 -17.63 -22.24
CA ASN A 621 26.46 -16.35 -21.53
C ASN A 621 26.08 -16.54 -20.05
N PHE A 622 25.42 -17.65 -19.70
CA PHE A 622 25.02 -17.96 -18.32
C PHE A 622 26.19 -18.44 -17.45
N LEU A 623 27.11 -19.22 -18.03
CA LEU A 623 28.30 -19.77 -17.39
C LEU A 623 29.40 -18.72 -17.25
#